data_AF-A0A849BMC5-F1
#
_entry.id   AF-A0A849BMC5-F1
#
_cell.length_a   1.000
_cell.length_b   1.000
_cell.length_c   1.000
_cell.angle_alpha   90.00
_cell.angle_beta   90.00
_cell.angle_gamma   90.00
#
_symmetry.space_group_name_H-M   'P 1'
#
loop_
_entity.id
_entity.type
_entity.pdbx_description
1 polymer ?
#
loop_
_entity_poly.entity_id
_entity_poly.type
_entity_poly.pdbx_seq_one_letter_code
_entity_poly.pdbx_strand_id
1 'polypeptide(L)'
;MAISGPAAGAALPAGCTVHLVGTATSAAEATVVWQVRKGTQTVLRGSSVVEGADGTAAPLGAQGSWEAFVDLPAGTYTVRVEIPDYSDGEGGGMPAVERSFTVRA
;
A
#
# COMPACT_ATOMS: atom_id res chain seq x y z
N MET A 1 4.16 -8.91 -4.33
CA MET A 1 3.76 -7.55 -3.89
C MET A 1 4.96 -6.85 -3.30
N ALA A 2 5.10 -5.54 -3.52
CA ALA A 2 6.16 -4.74 -2.92
C ALA A 2 5.70 -3.29 -2.72
N ILE A 3 6.23 -2.65 -1.69
CA ILE A 3 6.12 -1.19 -1.47
C ILE A 3 7.41 -0.58 -2.02
N SER A 4 7.34 0.41 -2.90
CA SER A 4 8.49 1.14 -3.44
C SER A 4 8.66 2.50 -2.76
N GLY A 5 7.57 3.14 -2.33
CA GLY A 5 7.58 4.45 -1.69
C GLY A 5 6.65 4.51 -0.47
N PRO A 6 7.05 5.18 0.63
CA PRO A 6 8.38 5.74 0.90
C PRO A 6 9.48 4.66 0.94
N ALA A 7 10.76 5.06 0.85
CA ALA A 7 11.86 4.12 1.07
C ALA A 7 11.85 3.63 2.54
N ALA A 8 12.34 2.41 2.78
CA ALA A 8 12.38 1.86 4.14
C ALA A 8 13.28 2.73 5.03
N GLY A 9 12.76 3.18 6.17
CA GLY A 9 13.45 4.09 7.09
C GLY A 9 13.55 5.54 6.59
N ALA A 10 12.88 5.90 5.49
CA ALA A 10 12.87 7.27 4.99
C ALA A 10 12.35 8.26 6.05
N ALA A 11 12.93 9.45 6.05
CA ALA A 11 12.49 10.56 6.89
C ALA A 11 11.98 11.70 6.00
N LEU A 12 10.66 11.86 5.95
CA LEU A 12 9.94 12.83 5.13
C LEU A 12 9.76 14.16 5.89
N PRO A 13 9.68 15.31 5.19
CA PRO A 13 9.41 16.60 5.82
C PRO A 13 8.06 16.66 6.56
N ALA A 14 7.91 17.55 7.54
CA ALA A 14 6.62 17.84 8.15
C ALA A 14 5.66 18.47 7.13
N GLY A 15 4.37 18.15 7.23
CA GLY A 15 3.33 18.76 6.39
C GLY A 15 3.37 18.34 4.91
N CYS A 16 4.16 17.32 4.55
CA CYS A 16 4.09 16.74 3.21
C CYS A 16 2.97 15.70 3.10
N THR A 17 2.32 15.65 1.95
CA THR A 17 1.52 14.49 1.55
C THR A 17 2.47 13.34 1.23
N VAL A 18 2.28 12.22 1.92
CA VAL A 18 3.08 11.01 1.73
C VAL A 18 2.53 10.24 0.54
N HIS A 19 3.38 10.02 -0.46
CA HIS A 19 3.09 9.15 -1.60
C HIS A 19 3.43 7.70 -1.24
N LEU A 20 2.40 6.90 -1.01
CA LEU A 20 2.51 5.45 -0.88
C LEU A 20 2.45 4.88 -2.30
N VAL A 21 3.45 4.11 -2.69
CA VAL A 21 3.50 3.51 -4.03
C VAL A 21 4.13 2.13 -3.95
N GLY A 22 3.70 1.26 -4.84
CA GLY A 22 4.24 -0.10 -4.92
C GLY A 22 3.78 -0.84 -6.16
N THR A 23 4.10 -2.13 -6.18
CA THR A 23 3.62 -3.06 -7.21
C THR A 23 2.89 -4.23 -6.60
N ALA A 24 1.89 -4.70 -7.32
CA ALA A 24 1.04 -5.82 -6.93
C ALA A 24 0.71 -6.64 -8.18
N THR A 25 0.49 -7.94 -7.99
CA THR A 25 -0.10 -8.79 -9.03
C THR A 25 -1.60 -8.78 -8.77
N SER A 26 -2.40 -8.29 -9.72
CA SER A 26 -3.85 -8.27 -9.58
C SER A 26 -4.35 -9.69 -9.27
N ALA A 27 -5.09 -9.84 -8.17
CA ALA A 27 -5.82 -11.07 -7.86
C ALA A 27 -7.29 -10.89 -8.24
N ALA A 28 -8.19 -11.67 -7.65
CA ALA A 28 -9.64 -11.68 -7.91
C ALA A 28 -10.26 -10.27 -8.03
N GLU A 29 -9.75 -9.32 -7.24
CA GLU A 29 -10.02 -7.90 -7.39
C GLU A 29 -8.69 -7.19 -7.70
N ALA A 30 -8.70 -6.33 -8.73
CA ALA A 30 -7.54 -5.51 -9.12
C ALA A 30 -7.29 -4.37 -8.13
N THR A 31 -7.30 -4.67 -6.83
CA THR A 31 -7.22 -3.70 -5.75
C THR A 31 -6.31 -4.19 -4.65
N VAL A 32 -5.50 -3.28 -4.13
CA VAL A 32 -4.78 -3.47 -2.86
C VAL A 32 -5.54 -2.77 -1.74
N VAL A 33 -5.48 -3.31 -0.55
CA VAL A 33 -5.87 -2.63 0.69
C VAL A 33 -4.60 -2.20 1.41
N TRP A 34 -4.54 -0.93 1.80
CA TRP A 34 -3.42 -0.37 2.54
C TRP A 34 -3.87 0.18 3.89
N GLN A 35 -2.99 0.07 4.87
CA GLN A 35 -3.17 0.57 6.23
C GLN A 35 -1.90 1.32 6.64
N VAL A 36 -2.06 2.51 7.19
CA VAL A 36 -0.97 3.22 7.87
C VAL A 36 -1.17 3.04 9.37
N ARG A 37 -0.11 2.59 10.04
CA ARG A 37 -0.10 2.32 11.48
C ARG A 37 0.89 3.20 12.20
N LYS A 38 0.55 3.62 13.42
CA LYS A 38 1.47 4.25 14.38
C LYS A 38 1.61 3.31 15.57
N GLY A 39 2.73 2.60 15.65
CA GLY A 39 2.84 1.42 16.51
C GLY A 39 1.88 0.32 16.04
N THR A 40 1.04 -0.19 16.95
CA THR A 40 0.04 -1.23 16.63
C THR A 40 -1.31 -0.66 16.16
N GLN A 41 -1.52 0.65 16.29
CA GLN A 41 -2.80 1.28 15.95
C GLN A 41 -2.84 1.66 14.47
N THR A 42 -3.90 1.25 13.76
CA THR A 42 -4.20 1.75 12.42
C THR A 42 -4.76 3.16 12.52
N VAL A 43 -4.08 4.12 11.88
CA VAL A 43 -4.46 5.55 11.86
C VAL A 43 -5.13 5.96 10.56
N LEU A 44 -4.77 5.32 9.44
CA LEU A 44 -5.42 5.49 8.14
C LEU A 44 -5.57 4.13 7.46
N ARG A 45 -6.61 4.00 6.63
CA ARG A 45 -6.83 2.83 5.77
C ARG A 45 -7.49 3.27 4.47
N GLY A 46 -7.24 2.52 3.41
CA GLY A 46 -7.91 2.71 2.13
C GLY A 46 -7.63 1.56 1.19
N SER A 47 -8.07 1.72 -0.05
CA SER A 47 -7.78 0.80 -1.14
C SER A 47 -7.35 1.59 -2.37
N SER A 48 -6.56 0.95 -3.22
CA SER A 48 -6.11 1.51 -4.49
C SER A 48 -6.23 0.44 -5.57
N VAL A 49 -6.60 0.86 -6.79
CA VAL A 49 -6.57 -0.03 -7.95
C VAL A 49 -5.12 -0.36 -8.31
N VAL A 50 -4.89 -1.60 -8.72
CA VAL A 50 -3.65 -2.02 -9.36
C VAL A 50 -3.77 -1.66 -10.83
N GLU A 51 -3.02 -0.67 -11.27
CA GLU A 51 -3.04 -0.15 -12.63
C GLU A 51 -1.98 -0.86 -13.49
N GLY A 52 -2.38 -1.29 -14.68
CA GLY A 52 -1.51 -1.79 -15.72
C GLY A 52 -0.70 -0.66 -16.39
N ALA A 53 0.16 -1.03 -17.34
CA ALA A 53 1.02 -0.07 -18.03
C ALA A 53 0.26 0.98 -18.87
N ASP A 54 -1.01 0.72 -19.18
CA ASP A 54 -1.90 1.63 -19.90
C ASP A 54 -2.71 2.55 -18.97
N GLY A 55 -2.47 2.50 -17.65
CA GLY A 55 -3.20 3.28 -16.65
C GLY A 55 -4.62 2.78 -16.36
N THR A 56 -4.98 1.60 -16.87
CA THR A 56 -6.27 0.96 -16.57
C THR A 56 -6.09 -0.14 -15.52
N ALA A 57 -7.18 -0.68 -14.98
CA ALA A 57 -7.09 -1.78 -14.03
C ALA A 57 -6.32 -2.97 -14.64
N ALA A 58 -5.29 -3.44 -13.94
CA ALA A 58 -4.47 -4.56 -14.39
C ALA A 58 -5.34 -5.82 -14.53
N PRO A 59 -5.21 -6.57 -15.65
CA PRO A 59 -5.90 -7.84 -15.81
C PRO A 59 -5.58 -8.82 -14.67
N LEU A 60 -6.49 -9.75 -14.39
CA LEU A 60 -6.27 -10.81 -13.40
C LEU A 60 -4.95 -11.55 -13.68
N GLY A 61 -4.11 -11.70 -12.65
CA GLY A 61 -2.80 -12.32 -12.74
C GLY A 61 -1.69 -11.44 -13.34
N ALA A 62 -2.01 -10.24 -13.84
CA ALA A 62 -1.01 -9.30 -14.34
C ALA A 62 -0.40 -8.47 -13.21
N GLN A 63 0.87 -8.09 -13.36
CA GLN A 63 1.52 -7.14 -12.46
C GLN A 63 1.18 -5.70 -12.86
N GLY A 64 0.90 -4.87 -11.88
CA GLY A 64 0.70 -3.44 -12.03
C GLY A 64 1.23 -2.63 -10.87
N SER A 65 1.07 -1.31 -10.96
CA SER A 65 1.40 -0.35 -9.91
C SER A 65 0.16 0.06 -9.14
N TRP A 66 0.33 0.44 -7.89
CA TRP A 66 -0.71 1.07 -7.10
C TRP A 66 -0.12 2.30 -6.42
N GLU A 67 -0.96 3.29 -6.18
CA GLU A 67 -0.57 4.48 -5.42
C GLU A 67 -1.68 4.99 -4.50
N ALA A 68 -1.26 5.70 -3.45
CA ALA A 68 -2.13 6.45 -2.57
C ALA A 68 -1.39 7.68 -2.02
N PHE A 69 -2.14 8.74 -1.76
CA PHE A 69 -1.63 9.98 -1.19
C PHE A 69 -2.27 10.18 0.18
N VAL A 70 -1.46 10.31 1.22
CA VAL A 70 -1.95 10.42 2.61
C VAL A 70 -1.27 11.56 3.34
N ASP A 71 -2.06 12.38 4.02
CA ASP A 71 -1.55 13.42 4.90
C ASP A 71 -1.36 12.84 6.31
N LEU A 72 -0.15 12.93 6.83
CA LEU A 72 0.23 12.37 8.11
C LEU A 72 0.89 13.44 8.99
N PRO A 73 0.47 13.58 10.26
CA PRO A 73 1.22 14.37 11.23
C PRO A 73 2.64 13.82 11.43
N ALA A 74 3.49 14.60 12.09
CA ALA A 74 4.81 14.12 12.51
C ALA A 74 4.72 12.82 13.34
N GLY A 75 5.60 11.87 13.06
CA GLY A 75 5.66 10.58 13.72
C GLY A 75 6.28 9.48 12.88
N THR A 76 6.52 8.34 13.51
CA THR A 76 6.97 7.11 12.85
C THR A 76 5.77 6.24 12.54
N TYR A 77 5.71 5.76 11.31
CA TYR A 77 4.60 4.99 10.76
C TYR A 77 5.08 3.70 10.09
N THR A 78 4.20 2.71 10.05
CA THR A 78 4.35 1.51 9.23
C THR A 78 3.17 1.43 8.28
N VAL A 79 3.43 1.41 6.98
CA VAL A 79 2.43 1.05 5.97
C VAL A 79 2.39 -0.47 5.83
N ARG A 80 1.20 -1.05 5.87
CA ARG A 80 0.93 -2.46 5.57
C ARG A 80 0.02 -2.51 4.35
N VAL A 81 0.38 -3.33 3.37
CA VAL A 81 -0.37 -3.50 2.12
C VAL A 81 -0.65 -4.97 1.91
N GLU A 82 -1.88 -5.29 1.56
CA GLU A 82 -2.31 -6.64 1.23
C GLU A 82 -3.24 -6.63 0.03
N ILE A 83 -3.38 -7.79 -0.61
CA ILE A 83 -4.44 -8.03 -1.58
C ILE A 83 -5.43 -8.94 -0.86
N PRO A 84 -6.61 -8.44 -0.50
CA PRO A 84 -7.61 -9.24 0.17
C PRO A 84 -7.97 -10.46 -0.69
N ASP A 85 -8.01 -11.62 -0.04
CA ASP A 85 -8.56 -12.83 -0.63
C ASP A 85 -10.06 -12.84 -0.38
N TYR A 86 -10.83 -12.59 -1.45
CA TYR A 86 -12.28 -12.71 -1.42
C TYR A 86 -12.77 -14.05 -1.95
N SER A 87 -11.85 -14.99 -2.26
CA SER A 87 -12.24 -16.37 -2.54
C SER A 87 -12.70 -17.04 -1.25
N ASP A 88 -13.64 -17.97 -1.37
CA ASP A 88 -14.21 -18.75 -0.27
C ASP A 88 -13.26 -19.83 0.30
N GLY A 89 -11.95 -19.72 0.01
CA GLY A 89 -10.91 -20.49 0.68
C GLY A 89 -9.91 -21.22 -0.23
N GLU A 90 -10.01 -21.13 -1.55
CA GLU A 90 -9.10 -21.83 -2.47
C GLU A 90 -7.87 -20.99 -2.88
N GLY A 91 -7.91 -19.67 -2.73
CA GLY A 91 -6.89 -18.75 -3.23
C GLY A 91 -6.10 -18.04 -2.14
N GLY A 92 -5.49 -18.78 -1.20
CA GLY A 92 -4.78 -18.23 -0.03
C GLY A 92 -4.15 -16.85 -0.27
N GLY A 93 -4.71 -15.84 0.40
CA GLY A 93 -4.38 -14.43 0.16
C GLY A 93 -2.88 -14.13 0.12
N MET A 94 -2.50 -13.17 -0.72
CA MET A 94 -1.11 -12.77 -0.79
C MET A 94 -0.66 -12.23 0.58
N PRO A 95 0.50 -12.68 1.08
CA PRO A 95 0.99 -12.22 2.36
C PRO A 95 1.15 -10.70 2.32
N ALA A 96 0.68 -10.05 3.38
CA ALA A 96 0.82 -8.62 3.52
C ALA A 96 2.31 -8.25 3.56
N VAL A 97 2.64 -7.11 2.94
CA VAL A 97 3.96 -6.51 3.01
C VAL A 97 3.91 -5.25 3.86
N GLU A 98 4.97 -5.01 4.62
CA GLU A 98 5.05 -3.85 5.51
C GLU A 98 6.29 -3.01 5.22
N ARG A 99 6.19 -1.70 5.49
CA ARG A 99 7.31 -0.77 5.40
C ARG A 99 7.18 0.38 6.38
N SER A 100 8.26 0.68 7.09
CA SER A 100 8.31 1.78 8.04
C SER A 100 9.00 3.02 7.46
N PHE A 101 8.50 4.19 7.86
CA PHE A 101 9.04 5.52 7.54
C PHE A 101 8.68 6.51 8.65
N THR A 102 9.31 7.69 8.64
CA THR A 102 9.07 8.76 9.61
C THR A 102 8.69 10.05 8.90
N VAL A 103 7.68 10.75 9.40
CA VAL A 103 7.37 12.14 9.05
C VAL A 103 7.98 13.01 10.15
N ARG A 104 8.87 13.94 9.77
CA ARG A 104 9.54 14.86 10.69
C ARG A 104 8.54 15.85 11.29
N ALA A 105 8.88 16.39 12.46
CA ALA A 105 8.20 17.52 13.06
C ALA A 105 8.62 18.85 12.42
#